data_AF-A0A2S3XZL2-F1
#
_entry.id   AF-A0A2S3XZL2-F1
#
_cell.length_a   1.000
_cell.length_b   1.000
_cell.length_c   1.000
_cell.angle_alpha   90.00
_cell.angle_beta   90.00
_cell.angle_gamma   90.00
#
_symmetry.space_group_name_H-M   'P 1'
#
loop_
_entity.id
_entity.type
_entity.pdbx_description
1 polymer ?
#
loop_
_entity_poly.entity_id
_entity_poly.type
_entity_poly.pdbx_seq_one_letter_code
_entity_poly.pdbx_strand_id
1 'polypeptide(L)'
;MRENRRIKVGVLAGVSALAFSVLTGAPALADGPADGLQEVEMPAGVRIVEGLAPGAGGDVPSLEDEADAPVMSMAAAKAAPAANTCLGTTAAYGAKGCFQHNGDIVWAGDTQKDGMSAAVGVYTDYGRAPEVCINRLGVNTWATCDKDYRETGNVRLRVLRYDGDTGKFYQPESWSGWIPVDGKY
;
A
#
# COMPACT_ATOMS: atom_id res chain seq x y z
N MET A 1 -17.86 -60.91 -80.64
CA MET A 1 -19.23 -60.58 -80.23
C MET A 1 -19.11 -59.77 -78.94
N ARG A 2 -19.49 -58.48 -78.92
CA ARG A 2 -20.88 -57.99 -78.73
C ARG A 2 -21.46 -58.55 -77.43
N GLU A 3 -22.05 -57.81 -76.50
CA GLU A 3 -22.61 -56.47 -76.52
C GLU A 3 -22.98 -56.09 -75.08
N ASN A 4 -23.01 -54.78 -74.83
CA ASN A 4 -24.00 -54.01 -74.08
C ASN A 4 -24.49 -54.49 -72.70
N ARG A 5 -24.26 -53.63 -71.70
CA ARG A 5 -25.36 -52.94 -71.00
C ARG A 5 -24.87 -51.70 -70.26
N ARG A 6 -25.57 -50.57 -70.47
CA ARG A 6 -25.49 -49.35 -69.64
C ARG A 6 -26.54 -49.41 -68.55
N ILE A 7 -26.21 -48.96 -67.34
CA ILE A 7 -27.15 -48.33 -66.40
C ILE A 7 -26.41 -47.18 -65.70
N LYS A 8 -27.04 -45.99 -65.66
CA LYS A 8 -26.61 -44.78 -64.94
C LYS A 8 -27.41 -44.65 -63.62
N VAL A 9 -27.02 -43.66 -62.80
CA VAL A 9 -27.62 -43.11 -61.56
C VAL A 9 -26.82 -43.56 -60.33
N GLY A 10 -26.22 -42.72 -59.48
CA GLY A 10 -26.12 -41.26 -59.33
C GLY A 10 -25.94 -40.97 -57.83
N VAL A 11 -24.87 -40.28 -57.37
CA VAL A 11 -24.70 -39.91 -55.94
C VAL A 11 -23.87 -38.62 -55.75
N LEU A 12 -24.54 -37.65 -55.11
CA LEU A 12 -24.17 -36.57 -54.18
C LEU A 12 -23.04 -35.56 -54.45
N ALA A 13 -23.47 -34.30 -54.27
CA ALA A 13 -22.73 -33.05 -54.23
C ALA A 13 -21.91 -32.86 -52.94
N GLY A 14 -20.96 -31.91 -52.95
CA GLY A 14 -20.48 -31.28 -51.70
C GLY A 14 -19.05 -30.74 -51.65
N VAL A 15 -18.78 -29.68 -52.43
CA VAL A 15 -17.85 -28.55 -52.20
C VAL A 15 -16.67 -28.72 -51.22
N SER A 16 -15.44 -28.72 -51.73
CA SER A 16 -14.24 -28.30 -50.98
C SER A 16 -13.79 -26.93 -51.47
N ALA A 17 -14.06 -25.89 -50.67
CA ALA A 17 -13.50 -24.56 -50.88
C ALA A 17 -12.16 -24.47 -50.13
N LEU A 18 -11.05 -24.35 -50.87
CA LEU A 18 -9.74 -23.98 -50.31
C LEU A 18 -9.74 -22.47 -50.07
N ALA A 19 -9.99 -22.06 -48.83
CA ALA A 19 -9.82 -20.67 -48.40
C ALA A 19 -8.37 -20.46 -47.95
N PHE A 20 -7.57 -19.81 -48.79
CA PHE A 20 -6.30 -19.20 -48.38
C PHE A 20 -6.61 -18.03 -47.44
N SER A 21 -6.40 -18.24 -46.14
CA SER A 21 -6.50 -17.17 -45.16
C SER A 21 -5.17 -16.43 -45.09
N VAL A 22 -5.12 -15.25 -45.70
CA VAL A 22 -4.06 -14.26 -45.46
C VAL A 22 -4.24 -13.78 -44.02
N LEU A 23 -3.37 -14.22 -43.11
CA LEU A 23 -3.24 -13.58 -41.81
C LEU A 23 -2.62 -12.19 -42.02
N THR A 24 -3.45 -11.17 -42.11
CA THR A 24 -3.05 -9.82 -41.75
C THR A 24 -2.82 -9.82 -40.25
N GLY A 25 -1.57 -10.06 -39.83
CA GLY A 25 -1.15 -9.81 -38.46
C GLY A 25 -1.20 -8.31 -38.22
N ALA A 26 -2.35 -7.81 -37.73
CA ALA A 26 -2.35 -6.58 -36.97
C ALA A 26 -1.40 -6.81 -35.79
N PRO A 27 -0.45 -5.89 -35.49
CA PRO A 27 0.18 -5.96 -34.19
C PRO A 27 -0.96 -5.81 -33.19
N ALA A 28 -1.21 -6.86 -32.42
CA ALA A 28 -1.91 -6.71 -31.18
C ALA A 28 -1.03 -5.75 -30.37
N LEU A 29 -1.38 -4.46 -30.44
CA LEU A 29 -1.06 -3.53 -29.37
C LEU A 29 -1.71 -4.15 -28.15
N ALA A 30 -0.93 -4.95 -27.44
CA ALA A 30 -1.14 -5.17 -26.04
C ALA A 30 -1.00 -3.78 -25.40
N ASP A 31 -2.09 -3.01 -25.39
CA ASP A 31 -2.38 -2.10 -24.30
C ASP A 31 -2.60 -2.96 -23.05
N GLY A 32 -1.53 -3.61 -22.59
CA GLY A 32 -1.43 -3.93 -21.18
C GLY A 32 -1.42 -2.58 -20.46
N PRO A 33 -2.12 -2.44 -19.32
CA PRO A 33 -2.06 -1.20 -18.57
C PRO A 33 -0.59 -0.89 -18.33
N ALA A 34 -0.16 0.28 -18.81
CA ALA A 34 1.14 0.82 -18.52
C ALA A 34 1.41 0.69 -17.02
N ASP A 35 2.61 0.26 -16.67
CA ASP A 35 3.31 0.38 -15.38
C ASP A 35 2.65 1.40 -14.43
N GLY A 36 1.58 0.96 -13.77
CA GLY A 36 0.55 1.84 -13.22
C GLY A 36 0.30 1.48 -11.77
N LEU A 37 0.03 2.50 -10.95
CA LEU A 37 -0.26 2.30 -9.54
C LEU A 37 -1.45 1.34 -9.39
N GLN A 38 -1.23 0.18 -8.77
CA GLN A 38 -2.30 -0.76 -8.44
C GLN A 38 -2.96 -0.31 -7.13
N GLU A 39 -4.23 0.09 -7.23
CA GLU A 39 -5.03 0.49 -6.08
C GLU A 39 -5.25 -0.68 -5.11
N VAL A 40 -5.25 -0.37 -3.82
CA VAL A 40 -5.48 -1.28 -2.72
C VAL A 40 -6.77 -0.88 -2.03
N GLU A 41 -7.76 -1.77 -2.02
CA GLU A 41 -8.99 -1.56 -1.27
C GLU A 41 -8.74 -1.81 0.23
N MET A 42 -9.12 -0.83 1.05
CA MET A 42 -9.06 -0.95 2.50
C MET A 42 -10.37 -1.55 3.03
N PRO A 43 -10.34 -2.35 4.09
CA PRO A 43 -11.55 -2.88 4.71
C PRO A 43 -12.52 -1.76 5.10
N ALA A 44 -13.82 -2.01 4.95
CA ALA A 44 -14.85 -1.08 5.39
C ALA A 44 -14.69 -0.74 6.89
N GLY A 45 -14.89 0.53 7.24
CA GLY A 45 -14.75 0.99 8.62
C GLY A 45 -13.32 1.29 9.06
N VAL A 46 -12.32 1.23 8.16
CA VAL A 46 -11.00 1.81 8.42
C VAL A 46 -11.14 3.29 8.74
N ARG A 47 -10.56 3.71 9.86
CA ARG A 47 -10.45 5.13 10.21
C ARG A 47 -9.10 5.66 9.75
N ILE A 48 -9.11 6.70 8.93
CA ILE A 48 -7.90 7.42 8.53
C ILE A 48 -7.61 8.53 9.54
N VAL A 49 -6.37 8.61 10.01
CA VAL A 49 -5.89 9.60 10.97
C VAL A 49 -4.65 10.27 10.41
N GLU A 50 -4.65 11.59 10.38
CA GLU A 50 -3.47 12.37 10.03
C GLU A 50 -2.50 12.37 11.20
N GLY A 51 -1.28 11.91 10.95
CA GLY A 51 -0.23 11.90 11.95
C GLY A 51 0.34 13.30 12.18
N LEU A 52 0.82 13.52 13.39
CA LEU A 52 1.46 14.76 13.79
C LEU A 52 2.98 14.64 13.69
N ALA A 53 3.69 15.75 13.55
CA ALA A 53 5.15 15.72 13.66
C ALA A 53 5.53 15.16 15.04
N PRO A 54 6.52 14.25 15.13
CA PRO A 54 7.00 13.73 16.39
C PRO A 54 7.39 14.88 17.32
N GLY A 55 6.91 14.88 18.56
CA GLY A 55 7.45 15.79 19.56
C GLY A 55 8.95 15.54 19.68
N ALA A 56 9.77 16.59 19.69
CA ALA A 56 11.17 16.45 20.10
C ALA A 56 11.16 15.76 21.47
N GLY A 57 11.72 14.55 21.55
CA GLY A 57 11.58 13.65 22.69
C GLY A 57 11.76 14.36 24.04
N GLY A 58 10.95 13.99 25.02
CA GLY A 58 10.99 14.56 26.37
C GLY A 58 12.38 14.51 27.00
N ASP A 59 12.85 15.70 27.39
CA ASP A 59 13.77 16.10 28.47
C ASP A 59 14.60 17.30 28.00
N VAL A 60 13.92 18.41 27.69
CA VAL A 60 14.57 19.73 27.67
C VAL A 60 13.92 20.55 28.79
N PRO A 61 14.69 21.10 29.75
CA PRO A 61 14.14 22.02 30.73
C PRO A 61 13.47 23.15 29.97
N SER A 62 12.21 23.41 30.32
CA SER A 62 11.45 24.55 29.83
C SER A 62 12.27 25.82 30.05
N LEU A 63 12.83 26.35 28.97
CA LEU A 63 13.25 27.75 28.88
C LEU A 63 12.48 28.33 27.70
N GLU A 64 11.39 28.98 28.08
CA GLU A 64 10.85 30.17 27.44
C GLU A 64 11.84 30.83 26.45
N ASP A 65 11.48 30.90 25.17
CA ASP A 65 11.27 32.17 24.48
C ASP A 65 10.76 31.96 23.04
N GLU A 66 9.78 32.79 22.70
CA GLU A 66 9.06 32.85 21.44
C GLU A 66 9.94 33.35 20.29
N ALA A 67 10.35 32.45 19.39
CA ALA A 67 10.64 32.74 17.98
C ALA A 67 10.89 31.42 17.21
N ASP A 68 10.42 31.34 15.97
CA ASP A 68 10.72 30.25 15.00
C ASP A 68 9.85 28.96 15.04
N ALA A 69 8.53 29.14 15.06
CA ALA A 69 7.56 28.04 14.89
C ALA A 69 7.63 27.22 13.56
N PRO A 70 8.04 27.74 12.38
CA PRO A 70 8.02 26.93 11.16
C PRO A 70 9.22 25.97 11.05
N VAL A 71 10.40 26.34 11.55
CA VAL A 71 11.61 25.51 11.49
C VAL A 71 11.62 24.41 12.54
N MET A 72 11.08 24.66 13.74
CA MET A 72 10.97 23.63 14.77
C MET A 72 10.03 22.50 14.34
N SER A 73 8.91 22.84 13.70
CA SER A 73 7.95 21.86 13.16
C SER A 73 8.56 21.00 12.05
N MET A 74 9.32 21.60 11.12
CA MET A 74 10.01 20.83 10.08
C MET A 74 11.17 19.97 10.62
N ALA A 75 11.91 20.46 11.61
CA ALA A 75 12.98 19.69 12.26
C ALA A 75 12.39 18.48 13.04
N ALA A 76 11.31 18.71 13.78
CA ALA A 76 10.54 17.68 14.47
C ALA A 76 10.00 16.62 13.50
N ALA A 77 9.45 17.04 12.35
CA ALA A 77 8.97 16.13 11.31
C ALA A 77 10.09 15.24 10.74
N LYS A 78 11.37 15.65 10.75
CA LYS A 78 12.47 14.80 10.27
C LYS A 78 12.95 13.77 11.29
N ALA A 79 12.46 13.83 12.54
CA ALA A 79 12.89 12.91 13.59
C ALA A 79 12.36 11.50 13.31
N ALA A 80 13.25 10.61 12.88
CA ALA A 80 12.94 9.18 12.80
C ALA A 80 12.84 8.58 14.21
N PRO A 81 12.06 7.50 14.40
CA PRO A 81 12.06 6.79 15.67
C PRO A 81 13.44 6.22 15.98
N ALA A 82 13.81 6.22 17.27
CA ALA A 82 15.05 5.58 17.72
C ALA A 82 14.99 4.06 17.46
N ALA A 83 16.14 3.47 17.12
CA ALA A 83 16.22 2.07 16.68
C ALA A 83 15.72 1.07 17.73
N ASN A 84 15.89 1.36 19.02
CA ASN A 84 15.45 0.53 20.14
C ASN A 84 13.98 0.74 20.52
N THR A 85 13.30 1.71 19.92
CA THR A 85 11.91 2.07 20.23
C THR A 85 10.92 1.44 19.26
N CYS A 86 11.38 1.06 18.06
CA CYS A 86 10.54 0.48 17.01
C CYS A 86 10.43 -1.05 17.09
N LEU A 87 9.22 -1.54 17.35
CA LEU A 87 8.82 -2.92 17.14
C LEU A 87 8.17 -3.10 15.76
N GLY A 88 8.41 -4.26 15.16
CA GLY A 88 7.78 -4.65 13.89
C GLY A 88 8.06 -3.70 12.71
N THR A 89 9.25 -3.10 12.67
CA THR A 89 9.66 -2.20 11.58
C THR A 89 9.39 -2.85 10.22
N THR A 90 8.53 -2.20 9.43
CA THR A 90 8.06 -2.69 8.14
C THR A 90 8.20 -1.58 7.12
N ALA A 91 8.59 -1.92 5.90
CA ALA A 91 8.74 -0.96 4.82
C ALA A 91 8.10 -1.50 3.53
N ALA A 92 7.51 -0.60 2.78
CA ALA A 92 7.12 -0.78 1.40
C ALA A 92 7.74 0.37 0.57
N TYR A 93 7.57 0.35 -0.74
CA TYR A 93 8.06 1.45 -1.57
C TYR A 93 7.44 2.77 -1.12
N GLY A 94 8.27 3.77 -0.80
CA GLY A 94 7.85 5.12 -0.39
C GLY A 94 7.32 5.26 1.03
N ALA A 95 7.11 4.16 1.76
CA ALA A 95 6.52 4.20 3.09
C ALA A 95 7.25 3.26 4.06
N LYS A 96 7.46 3.73 5.29
CA LYS A 96 8.02 2.95 6.39
C LYS A 96 7.16 3.11 7.63
N GLY A 97 7.00 2.05 8.40
CA GLY A 97 6.25 2.10 9.65
C GLY A 97 6.87 1.27 10.75
N CYS A 98 6.59 1.65 11.99
CA CYS A 98 6.89 0.85 13.17
C CYS A 98 5.92 1.17 14.31
N PHE A 99 5.87 0.29 15.31
CA PHE A 99 5.08 0.48 16.51
C PHE A 99 6.00 0.67 17.72
N GLN A 100 5.69 1.67 18.55
CA GLN A 100 6.36 1.91 19.82
C GLN A 100 5.38 1.56 20.95
N HIS A 101 5.72 0.54 21.73
CA HIS A 101 4.86 0.05 22.81
C HIS A 101 4.68 1.08 23.95
N ASN A 102 5.76 1.80 24.33
CA ASN A 102 5.67 2.81 25.38
C ASN A 102 4.97 4.07 24.86
N GLY A 103 3.67 4.18 25.15
CA GLY A 103 2.79 5.25 24.65
C GLY A 103 2.03 4.87 23.37
N ASP A 104 2.06 3.60 22.95
CA ASP A 104 1.31 3.07 21.81
C ASP A 104 1.38 3.90 20.52
N ILE A 105 2.60 4.32 20.19
CA ILE A 105 2.84 5.27 19.11
C ILE A 105 3.05 4.50 17.79
N VAL A 106 2.24 4.84 16.80
CA VAL A 106 2.41 4.38 15.42
C VAL A 106 3.24 5.42 14.68
N TRP A 107 4.38 4.99 14.13
CA TRP A 107 5.25 5.84 13.32
C TRP A 107 5.00 5.58 11.84
N ALA A 108 4.81 6.65 11.06
CA ALA A 108 4.64 6.63 9.61
C ALA A 108 5.69 7.54 8.95
N GLY A 109 6.62 6.94 8.22
CA GLY A 109 7.72 7.63 7.55
C GLY A 109 7.54 7.64 6.03
N ASP A 110 7.58 8.83 5.43
CA ASP A 110 7.59 8.99 3.98
C ASP A 110 9.06 9.05 3.52
N THR A 111 9.44 8.12 2.66
CA THR A 111 10.82 7.93 2.23
C THR A 111 11.07 8.29 0.78
N GLN A 112 10.04 8.66 0.00
CA GLN A 112 10.17 8.84 -1.44
C GLN A 112 9.47 10.10 -1.95
N LYS A 113 10.13 10.84 -2.83
CA LYS A 113 9.52 12.00 -3.50
C LYS A 113 8.69 11.54 -4.70
N ASP A 114 7.57 10.87 -4.45
CA ASP A 114 6.66 10.37 -5.49
C ASP A 114 5.29 11.06 -5.51
N GLY A 115 5.10 12.08 -4.65
CA GLY A 115 3.83 12.81 -4.53
C GLY A 115 2.79 12.09 -3.67
N MET A 116 3.15 10.95 -3.08
CA MET A 116 2.29 10.17 -2.21
C MET A 116 2.67 10.39 -0.75
N SER A 117 1.73 10.17 0.16
CA SER A 117 1.98 10.11 1.60
C SER A 117 2.28 8.68 2.02
N ALA A 118 3.10 8.51 3.05
CA ALA A 118 3.22 7.23 3.73
C ALA A 118 1.98 6.93 4.58
N ALA A 119 1.49 5.70 4.52
CA ALA A 119 0.39 5.22 5.32
C ALA A 119 0.75 3.94 6.08
N VAL A 120 0.37 3.89 7.35
CA VAL A 120 0.57 2.74 8.23
C VAL A 120 -0.77 2.35 8.84
N GLY A 121 -1.38 1.31 8.30
CA GLY A 121 -2.57 0.67 8.87
C GLY A 121 -2.21 -0.19 10.07
N VAL A 122 -3.03 -0.13 11.12
CA VAL A 122 -2.89 -0.94 12.34
C VAL A 122 -4.13 -1.80 12.52
N TYR A 123 -3.89 -3.11 12.67
CA TYR A 123 -4.90 -4.13 12.83
C TYR A 123 -4.69 -4.83 14.17
N THR A 124 -5.77 -5.05 14.91
CA THR A 124 -5.71 -5.73 16.21
C THR A 124 -6.27 -7.14 16.13
N ASP A 125 -5.77 -8.05 16.96
CA ASP A 125 -6.32 -9.41 17.10
C ASP A 125 -7.61 -9.47 17.96
N TYR A 126 -7.95 -8.39 18.66
CA TYR A 126 -9.12 -8.32 19.56
C TYR A 126 -10.32 -7.56 18.97
N GLY A 127 -10.38 -7.38 17.65
CA GLY A 127 -11.56 -6.86 16.96
C GLY A 127 -11.82 -5.36 17.08
N ARG A 128 -10.81 -4.56 17.46
CA ARG A 128 -10.88 -3.10 17.30
C ARG A 128 -10.91 -2.76 15.82
N ALA A 129 -11.67 -1.72 15.47
CA ALA A 129 -11.70 -1.20 14.10
C ALA A 129 -10.26 -0.81 13.67
N PRO A 130 -9.82 -1.22 12.47
CA PRO A 130 -8.51 -0.86 11.96
C PRO A 130 -8.41 0.65 11.75
N GLU A 131 -7.24 1.21 12.00
CA GLU A 131 -6.96 2.62 11.76
C GLU A 131 -5.70 2.78 10.90
N VAL A 132 -5.58 3.89 10.18
CA VAL A 132 -4.43 4.20 9.33
C VAL A 132 -3.82 5.53 9.76
N CYS A 133 -2.56 5.50 10.14
CA CYS A 133 -1.76 6.70 10.37
C CYS A 133 -1.14 7.17 9.05
N ILE A 134 -1.42 8.42 8.64
CA ILE A 134 -0.91 9.00 7.40
C ILE A 134 0.08 10.11 7.71
N ASN A 135 1.24 10.08 7.03
CA ASN A 135 2.20 11.16 7.08
C ASN A 135 1.99 12.14 5.91
N ARG A 136 1.42 13.31 6.20
CA ARG A 136 1.26 14.43 5.23
C ARG A 136 2.34 15.51 5.34
N LEU A 137 3.38 15.29 6.14
CA LEU A 137 4.45 16.26 6.37
C LEU A 137 5.48 16.27 5.23
N GLY A 138 5.37 15.32 4.29
CA GLY A 138 6.13 15.25 3.04
C GLY A 138 7.33 14.31 3.09
N VAL A 139 8.11 14.29 2.01
CA VAL A 139 9.23 13.36 1.87
C VAL A 139 10.32 13.53 2.94
N ASN A 140 10.90 12.41 3.37
CA ASN A 140 11.92 12.32 4.42
C ASN A 140 11.46 12.87 5.77
N THR A 141 10.17 12.75 6.04
CA THR A 141 9.59 13.07 7.34
C THR A 141 8.94 11.84 7.95
N TRP A 142 8.61 11.98 9.22
CA TRP A 142 7.91 11.02 10.05
C TRP A 142 6.74 11.73 10.69
N ALA A 143 5.64 11.01 10.81
CA ALA A 143 4.48 11.41 11.58
C ALA A 143 4.16 10.33 12.62
N THR A 144 3.57 10.74 13.73
CA THR A 144 3.13 9.86 14.81
C THR A 144 1.62 9.92 14.99
N CYS A 145 1.04 8.75 15.28
CA CYS A 145 -0.34 8.64 15.75
C CYS A 145 -0.34 7.87 17.07
N ASP A 146 -0.77 8.53 18.14
CA ASP A 146 -0.95 7.95 19.47
C ASP A 146 -2.33 7.28 19.57
N LYS A 147 -2.35 6.05 20.10
CA LYS A 147 -3.56 5.27 20.32
C LYS A 147 -3.45 4.36 21.53
N ASP A 148 -4.28 4.54 22.54
CA ASP A 148 -4.41 3.60 23.66
C ASP A 148 -4.92 2.21 23.19
N TYR A 149 -4.03 1.23 23.04
CA TYR A 149 -4.32 -0.16 22.69
C TYR A 149 -4.40 -1.03 23.94
N ARG A 150 -5.16 -2.12 23.86
CA ARG A 150 -5.21 -3.09 24.96
C ARG A 150 -3.87 -3.81 25.10
N GLU A 151 -3.21 -3.63 26.23
CA GLU A 151 -1.91 -4.24 26.61
C GLU A 151 -1.83 -5.76 26.40
N THR A 152 -2.92 -6.49 26.60
CA THR A 152 -2.95 -7.96 26.42
C THR A 152 -3.17 -8.39 24.97
N GLY A 153 -3.26 -7.45 24.04
CA GLY A 153 -3.54 -7.69 22.63
C GLY A 153 -2.28 -7.63 21.77
N ASN A 154 -2.48 -7.91 20.48
CA ASN A 154 -1.45 -7.77 19.47
C ASN A 154 -1.90 -6.80 18.38
N VAL A 155 -0.95 -6.05 17.84
CA VAL A 155 -1.12 -5.19 16.68
C VAL A 155 -0.33 -5.72 15.49
N ARG A 156 -0.82 -5.47 14.29
CA ARG A 156 -0.12 -5.79 13.04
C ARG A 156 -0.15 -4.57 12.14
N LEU A 157 0.99 -4.23 11.58
CA LEU A 157 1.17 -3.09 10.70
C LEU A 157 0.99 -3.51 9.23
N ARG A 158 0.32 -2.64 8.47
CA ARG A 158 0.21 -2.67 7.01
C ARG A 158 0.79 -1.37 6.48
N VAL A 159 1.90 -1.42 5.77
CA VAL A 159 2.60 -0.25 5.24
C VAL A 159 2.36 -0.16 3.74
N LEU A 160 1.89 0.98 3.28
CA LEU A 160 1.55 1.24 1.89
C LEU A 160 1.55 2.76 1.61
N ARG A 161 1.38 3.14 0.35
CA ARG A 161 1.29 4.55 -0.06
C ARG A 161 -0.17 5.00 -0.11
N TYR A 162 -0.38 6.28 0.16
CA TYR A 162 -1.68 6.94 0.13
C TYR A 162 -1.62 8.21 -0.72
N ASP A 163 -2.62 8.37 -1.59
CA ASP A 163 -2.84 9.58 -2.38
C ASP A 163 -3.78 10.52 -1.62
N GLY A 164 -3.25 11.69 -1.23
CA GLY A 164 -3.99 12.71 -0.51
C GLY A 164 -5.13 13.35 -1.29
N ASP A 165 -5.00 13.39 -2.62
CA ASP A 165 -5.97 14.03 -3.50
C ASP A 165 -7.14 13.10 -3.83
N THR A 166 -6.85 11.81 -4.07
CA THR A 166 -7.88 10.82 -4.42
C THR A 166 -8.42 10.03 -3.22
N GLY A 167 -7.73 10.04 -2.08
CA GLY A 167 -8.10 9.25 -0.90
C GLY A 167 -7.84 7.75 -1.04
N LYS A 168 -6.99 7.36 -1.99
CA LYS A 168 -6.75 5.96 -2.37
C LYS A 168 -5.41 5.44 -1.86
N PHE A 169 -5.32 4.13 -1.72
CA PHE A 169 -4.11 3.43 -1.31
C PHE A 169 -3.53 2.64 -2.47
N TYR A 170 -2.21 2.45 -2.51
CA TYR A 170 -1.56 1.80 -3.65
C TYR A 170 -0.43 0.86 -3.25
N GLN A 171 -0.25 -0.18 -4.06
CA GLN A 171 0.86 -1.12 -4.01
C GLN A 171 2.21 -0.43 -4.29
N PRO A 172 3.34 -1.04 -3.89
CA PRO A 172 3.42 -2.26 -3.09
C PRO A 172 3.01 -2.02 -1.63
N GLU A 173 2.41 -3.04 -1.02
CA GLU A 173 2.15 -3.10 0.42
C GLU A 173 3.07 -4.12 1.11
N SER A 174 3.32 -3.89 2.39
CA SER A 174 4.03 -4.82 3.26
C SER A 174 3.31 -4.98 4.59
N TRP A 175 3.37 -6.19 5.16
CA TRP A 175 2.80 -6.48 6.46
C TRP A 175 3.87 -6.86 7.47
N SER A 176 3.73 -6.38 8.70
CA SER A 176 4.53 -6.88 9.81
C SER A 176 4.04 -8.27 10.27
N GLY A 177 4.79 -8.90 11.16
CA GLY A 177 4.25 -9.93 12.06
C GLY A 177 3.30 -9.32 13.11
N TRP A 178 2.70 -10.16 13.95
CA TRP A 178 1.97 -9.68 15.13
C TRP A 178 2.95 -9.15 16.17
N ILE A 179 2.62 -8.00 16.75
CA ILE A 179 3.44 -7.27 17.71
C ILE A 179 2.64 -7.18 19.01
N PRO A 180 3.13 -7.74 20.12
CA PRO A 180 2.49 -7.57 21.42
C PRO A 180 2.50 -6.10 21.82
N VAL A 181 1.33 -5.61 22.27
CA VAL A 181 1.16 -4.23 22.71
C VAL A 181 2.04 -3.94 23.93
N ASP A 182 2.19 -4.91 24.84
CA ASP A 182 3.02 -4.76 26.04
C ASP A 182 4.55 -4.74 25.77
N GLY A 183 4.96 -4.85 24.51
CA GLY A 183 6.36 -4.78 24.09
C GLY A 183 7.21 -6.00 24.46
N LYS A 184 6.63 -7.07 25.00
CA LYS A 184 7.34 -8.34 25.28
C LYS A 184 7.49 -9.16 23.99
N TYR A 185 8.32 -8.64 23.08
CA TYR A 185 8.61 -9.19 21.76
C TYR A 185 9.64 -10.33 21.80
#